data_AF-A0A918E0U4-F1
#
_entry.id   AF-A0A918E0U4-F1
#
_cell.length_a   1.000
_cell.length_b   1.000
_cell.length_c   1.000
_cell.angle_alpha   90.00
_cell.angle_beta   90.00
_cell.angle_gamma   90.00
#
_symmetry.space_group_name_H-M   'P 1'
#
loop_
_entity.id
_entity.type
_entity.pdbx_description
1 polymer ?
#
loop_
_entity_poly.entity_id
_entity_poly.type
_entity_poly.pdbx_seq_one_letter_code
_entity_poly.pdbx_strand_id
1 'polypeptide(L)' 'MAEDPMAEMTGRMSPENRKWVEQLPSDQKRRLMQKWQNEGGRTGIGSVGTETNDADADAVVEEFRKK' A
#
# COMPACT_ATOMS: atom_id res chain seq x y z
N MET A 1 -2.01 -19.80 7.29
CA MET A 1 -1.48 -19.35 5.99
C MET A 1 -0.95 -17.96 6.24
N ALA A 2 0.30 -17.64 5.89
CA ALA A 2 0.81 -16.28 6.09
C ALA A 2 0.05 -15.37 5.13
N GLU A 3 -0.79 -14.49 5.66
CA GLU A 3 -1.47 -13.47 4.87
C GLU A 3 -0.39 -12.53 4.33
N ASP A 4 -0.18 -12.60 3.02
CA ASP A 4 0.85 -11.79 2.36
C ASP A 4 0.35 -10.34 2.34
N PRO A 5 0.99 -9.40 3.04
CA PRO A 5 0.50 -8.02 3.13
C PRO A 5 0.45 -7.33 1.76
N MET A 6 1.26 -7.79 0.79
CA MET A 6 1.13 -7.35 -0.60
C MET A 6 -0.16 -7.85 -1.24
N ALA A 7 -0.63 -9.05 -0.93
CA ALA A 7 -1.88 -9.58 -1.45
C ALA A 7 -3.08 -8.81 -0.90
N GLU A 8 -3.05 -8.41 0.38
CA GLU A 8 -4.08 -7.55 0.97
C GLU A 8 -4.08 -6.15 0.35
N MET A 9 -2.91 -5.53 0.21
CA MET A 9 -2.75 -4.22 -0.42
C MET A 9 -3.22 -4.26 -1.89
N THR A 10 -2.74 -5.24 -2.66
CA THR A 10 -3.09 -5.41 -4.09
C THR A 10 -4.54 -5.85 -4.31
N GLY A 11 -5.18 -6.45 -3.31
CA GLY A 11 -6.61 -6.78 -3.33
C GLY A 11 -7.53 -5.57 -3.14
N ARG A 12 -7.03 -4.48 -2.55
CA ARG A 12 -7.78 -3.24 -2.30
C ARG A 12 -7.59 -2.16 -3.38
N MET A 13 -6.64 -2.31 -4.29
CA MET A 13 -6.32 -1.34 -5.33
C MET A 13 -6.88 -1.71 -6.71
N SER A 14 -6.89 -0.74 -7.63
CA SER A 14 -7.34 -0.94 -9.00
C SER A 14 -6.46 -1.94 -9.76
N PRO A 15 -7.01 -2.67 -10.75
CA PRO A 15 -6.25 -3.66 -11.54
C PRO A 15 -5.05 -3.07 -12.29
N GLU A 16 -5.08 -1.80 -12.66
CA GLU A 16 -3.93 -1.09 -13.23
C GLU A 16 -2.78 -0.94 -12.23
N ASN A 17 -3.08 -0.45 -11.03
CA ASN A 17 -2.07 -0.26 -9.98
C ASN A 17 -1.55 -1.60 -9.47
N ARG A 18 -2.41 -2.62 -9.36
CA ARG A 18 -1.97 -3.99 -9.11
C ARG A 18 -0.94 -4.48 -10.14
N LYS A 19 -1.24 -4.35 -11.44
CA LYS A 19 -0.30 -4.74 -12.51
C LYS A 19 1.00 -3.95 -12.46
N TRP A 20 0.94 -2.68 -12.10
CA TRP A 20 2.13 -1.84 -11.95
C TRP A 20 3.00 -2.33 -10.78
N VAL A 21 2.37 -2.56 -9.62
CA VAL A 21 3.02 -3.12 -8.43
C VAL A 21 3.62 -4.49 -8.72
N GLU A 22 2.93 -5.36 -9.47
CA GLU A 22 3.45 -6.67 -9.86
C GLU A 22 4.69 -6.59 -10.75
N GLN A 23 4.78 -5.57 -11.61
CA GLN A 23 5.94 -5.31 -12.48
C GLN A 23 7.12 -4.64 -11.76
N LEU A 24 6.93 -4.11 -10.56
CA LEU A 24 8.03 -3.51 -9.81
C LEU A 24 9.08 -4.55 -9.39
N PRO A 25 10.38 -4.17 -9.40
CA PRO A 25 11.42 -5.00 -8.82
C PRO A 25 11.21 -5.16 -7.30
N SER A 26 11.72 -6.26 -6.74
CA SER A 26 11.52 -6.64 -5.33
C SER A 26 11.90 -5.55 -4.33
N ASP A 27 12.90 -4.74 -4.67
CA ASP A 27 13.35 -3.61 -3.84
C ASP A 27 12.31 -2.48 -3.77
N GLN A 28 11.73 -2.12 -4.92
CA GLN A 28 10.66 -1.13 -5.03
C GLN A 28 9.38 -1.62 -4.35
N LYS A 29 9.03 -2.91 -4.49
CA LYS A 29 7.91 -3.54 -3.76
C LYS A 29 8.09 -3.43 -2.25
N ARG A 30 9.31 -3.67 -1.73
CA ARG A 30 9.61 -3.47 -0.30
C ARG A 30 9.48 -2.02 0.15
N ARG A 31 9.90 -1.05 -0.67
CA ARG A 31 9.76 0.39 -0.35
C ARG A 31 8.30 0.83 -0.35
N LEU A 32 7.54 0.39 -1.35
CA LEU A 32 6.09 0.64 -1.43
C LEU A 32 5.36 0.04 -0.22
N MET A 33 5.68 -1.20 0.15
CA MET A 33 5.12 -1.82 1.35
C MET A 33 5.46 -1.07 2.63
N GLN A 34 6.70 -0.61 2.78
CA GLN A 34 7.07 0.21 3.94
C GLN A 34 6.31 1.53 3.96
N LYS A 35 6.13 2.18 2.80
CA LYS A 35 5.32 3.40 2.68
C LYS A 35 3.87 3.13 3.08
N TRP A 36 3.26 2.09 2.53
CA TRP A 36 1.89 1.70 2.84
C TRP A 36 1.68 1.35 4.33
N GLN A 37 2.63 0.63 4.94
CA GLN A 37 2.61 0.37 6.38
C GLN A 37 2.78 1.64 7.21
N ASN A 38 3.64 2.57 6.78
CA ASN A 38 3.86 3.85 7.47
C ASN A 38 2.66 4.81 7.34
N GLU A 39 1.92 4.76 6.23
CA GLU A 39 0.70 5.54 6.03
C GLU A 39 -0.55 4.92 6.71
N GLY A 40 -0.39 3.82 7.45
CA GLY A 40 -1.47 3.21 8.24
C GLY A 40 -2.24 2.10 7.53
N GLY A 41 -1.84 1.69 6.32
CA GLY A 41 -2.54 0.67 5.53
C GLY A 41 -2.61 -0.72 6.18
N ARG A 42 -1.77 -1.00 7.17
CA ARG A 42 -1.71 -2.31 7.86
C ARG A 42 -2.12 -2.26 9.33
N THR A 43 -2.27 -1.07 9.92
CA THR A 43 -2.54 -0.93 11.35
C THR A 43 -3.82 -0.15 11.55
N GLY A 44 -4.90 -0.85 11.90
CA GLY A 44 -6.04 -0.24 12.60
C GLY A 44 -5.68 0.22 14.02
N ILE A 45 -4.51 0.82 14.19
CA ILE A 45 -4.04 1.43 15.43
C ILE A 45 -3.84 2.91 15.12
N GLY A 46 -4.84 3.69 15.49
CA GLY A 46 -4.88 5.12 15.25
C GLY A 46 -3.69 5.83 15.86
N SER A 47 -2.89 6.45 14.99
CA SER A 47 -2.14 7.64 15.37
C SER A 47 -3.16 8.76 15.57
N VAL A 48 -3.33 9.16 16.83
CA VAL A 48 -4.10 10.31 17.32
C VAL A 48 -4.01 11.49 16.33
N GLY A 49 -5.12 11.80 15.65
CA GLY A 49 -5.31 13.09 14.97
C GLY A 49 -5.72 13.08 13.50
N THR A 50 -5.81 11.95 12.81
CA THR A 50 -6.28 11.94 11.40
C THR A 50 -7.56 11.12 11.29
N GLU A 51 -8.66 11.80 10.95
CA GLU A 51 -9.92 11.22 10.50
C GLU A 51 -9.65 9.97 9.67
N THR A 52 -10.27 8.85 10.05
CA THR A 52 -10.35 7.54 9.38
C THR A 52 -9.83 7.53 7.94
N ASN A 53 -8.51 7.58 7.78
CA ASN A 53 -7.89 7.52 6.47
C ASN A 53 -7.55 6.05 6.30
N ASP A 54 -8.53 5.27 5.85
CA ASP A 54 -8.24 3.99 5.19
C ASP A 54 -7.31 4.37 4.05
N ALA A 55 -5.99 4.28 4.29
CA ALA A 55 -4.99 4.77 3.35
C ALA A 55 -5.21 4.03 2.03
N ASP A 56 -5.78 4.75 1.07
CA ASP A 56 -6.23 4.16 -0.17
C ASP A 56 -5.00 3.60 -0.88
N ALA A 57 -4.96 2.27 -1.02
CA ALA A 57 -3.79 1.59 -1.55
C ALA A 57 -3.47 2.09 -2.97
N ASP A 58 -4.49 2.56 -3.69
CA ASP A 58 -4.37 3.21 -4.99
C ASP A 58 -3.64 4.55 -4.86
N ALA A 59 -4.06 5.43 -3.94
CA ALA A 59 -3.43 6.72 -3.68
C ALA A 59 -1.97 6.59 -3.24
N VAL A 60 -1.66 5.62 -2.37
CA VAL A 60 -0.28 5.37 -1.92
C VAL A 60 0.61 4.97 -3.09
N VAL A 61 0.10 4.11 -3.98
CA VAL A 61 0.79 3.67 -5.20
C VAL A 61 0.95 4.83 -6.18
N GLU A 62 -0.09 5.62 -6.42
CA GLU A 62 -0.03 6.79 -7.30
C GLU A 62 1.02 7.80 -6.83
N GLU A 63 1.03 8.13 -5.54
CA GLU A 63 2.02 9.02 -4.93
C GLU A 63 3.43 8.42 -4.95
N PHE A 64 3.55 7.10 -4.90
CA PHE A 64 4.84 6.41 -5.02
C PHE A 64 5.32 6.37 -6.48
N ARG A 65 4.42 6.25 -7.45
CA ARG A 65 4.70 6.27 -8.89
C ARG A 65 5.06 7.66 -9.41
N LYS A 66 4.49 8.71 -8.83
CA LYS A 66 4.77 10.12 -9.21
C LYS A 66 6.13 10.64 -8.73
N LYS A 67 6.82 9.93 -7.84
CA LYS A 67 8.07 10.36 -7.20
C LYS A 67 9.29 9.70 -7.83
#